data_AF-A0A9X3XNK7-F1
#
_entry.id   AF-A0A9X3XNK7-F1
#
_cell.length_a   1.000
_cell.length_b   1.000
_cell.length_c   1.000
_cell.angle_alpha   90.00
_cell.angle_beta   90.00
_cell.angle_gamma   90.00
#
_symmetry.space_group_name_H-M   'P 1'
#
loop_
_entity.id
_entity.type
_entity.pdbx_description
1 polymer ?
#
loop_
_entity_poly.entity_id
_entity_poly.type
_entity_poly.pdbx_seq_one_letter_code
_entity_poly.pdbx_strand_id
1 'polypeptide(L)'
;MSNKELYGIKTIENDEGELIREFNFLYVLEKKEEQEIKENLKIINTFLELAEMMNDITESFNEINSVLENERNAREKISKLISNYLSKIRAYQDGMAHFLKENYKSSEDILKNALSHEYDNKFSYRYLNQLRNYLQHRGREAYSTLRAYYDDGKAKVKVYMNNKTFINEYPKMKAELRNELSLDLEADIDIIRQIKRMQVSMMTIHQKVINSCIDINLCKAIKHIYSYKEKYQEYEEITIMDKYNKETNMIENMELLNIRIVSELIKDIRIKVKR
;
A
#
# COMPACT_ATOMS: atom_id res chain seq x y z
N MET A 1 -17.46 10.16 -40.13
CA MET A 1 -17.14 11.55 -39.74
C MET A 1 -15.69 11.55 -39.31
N SER A 2 -14.85 12.43 -39.85
CA SER A 2 -13.42 12.44 -39.50
C SER A 2 -13.24 12.91 -38.06
N ASN A 3 -12.53 12.14 -37.24
CA ASN A 3 -12.07 12.59 -35.94
C ASN A 3 -11.36 13.93 -36.12
N LYS A 4 -11.76 14.95 -35.36
CA LYS A 4 -11.19 16.29 -35.48
C LYS A 4 -9.91 16.32 -34.65
N GLU A 5 -8.77 16.28 -35.34
CA GLU A 5 -7.49 16.66 -34.74
C GLU A 5 -7.52 18.16 -34.43
N LEU A 6 -7.24 18.51 -33.18
CA LEU A 6 -7.02 19.89 -32.76
C LEU A 6 -5.51 20.09 -32.64
N TYR A 7 -5.00 21.12 -33.31
CA TYR A 7 -3.59 21.47 -33.26
C TYR A 7 -3.37 22.47 -32.12
N GLY A 8 -2.62 22.05 -31.11
CA GLY A 8 -2.05 22.96 -30.11
C GLY A 8 -0.62 23.29 -30.50
N ILE A 9 -0.25 24.58 -30.52
CA ILE A 9 1.15 25.00 -30.64
C ILE A 9 1.59 25.48 -29.26
N LYS A 10 2.55 24.79 -28.66
CA LYS A 10 3.22 25.23 -27.45
C LYS A 10 4.60 25.75 -27.84
N THR A 11 4.89 27.01 -27.52
CA THR A 11 6.25 27.54 -27.66
C THR A 11 6.98 27.31 -26.35
N ILE A 12 8.11 26.61 -26.40
CA ILE A 12 9.01 26.37 -25.27
C ILE A 12 10.39 26.93 -25.62
N GLU A 13 11.07 27.47 -24.63
CA GLU A 13 12.47 27.90 -24.76
C GLU A 13 13.36 26.73 -24.35
N ASN A 14 14.31 26.33 -25.19
CA ASN A 14 15.25 25.27 -24.88
C ASN A 14 16.40 25.78 -23.98
N ASP A 15 17.28 24.87 -23.55
CA ASP A 15 18.42 25.19 -22.68
C ASP A 15 19.42 26.19 -23.31
N GLU A 16 19.34 26.41 -24.62
CA GLU A 16 20.17 27.36 -25.38
C GLU A 16 19.48 28.72 -25.59
N GLY A 17 18.26 28.91 -25.07
CA GLY A 17 17.47 30.14 -25.24
C GLY A 17 16.72 30.23 -26.57
N GLU A 18 16.65 29.14 -27.35
CA GLU A 18 15.91 29.10 -28.60
C GLU A 18 14.44 28.75 -28.37
N LEU A 19 13.55 29.50 -29.03
CA LEU A 19 12.11 29.22 -29.02
C LEU A 19 11.78 28.05 -29.96
N ILE A 20 11.54 26.88 -29.40
CA ILE A 20 11.03 25.70 -30.10
C ILE A 20 9.50 25.73 -30.08
N ARG A 21 8.89 25.46 -31.24
CA ARG A 21 7.44 25.22 -31.34
C ARG A 21 7.16 23.73 -31.31
N GLU A 22 6.59 23.27 -30.21
CA GLU A 22 6.11 21.92 -30.04
C GLU A 22 4.67 21.83 -30.56
N PHE A 23 4.46 20.96 -31.55
CA PHE A 23 3.13 20.67 -32.09
C PHE A 23 2.52 19.55 -31.28
N ASN A 24 1.47 19.86 -30.51
CA ASN A 24 0.70 18.89 -29.77
C ASN A 24 -0.53 18.51 -30.60
N PHE A 25 -0.61 17.23 -30.97
CA PHE A 25 -1.79 16.66 -31.59
C PHE A 25 -2.80 16.31 -30.49
N LEU A 26 -3.92 17.02 -30.48
CA LEU A 26 -5.02 16.72 -29.57
C LEU A 26 -6.07 15.90 -30.29
N TYR A 27 -6.21 14.64 -29.89
CA TYR A 27 -7.33 13.81 -30.31
C TYR A 27 -8.55 14.14 -29.47
N VAL A 28 -9.62 14.63 -30.10
CA VAL A 28 -10.90 14.87 -29.43
C VAL A 28 -11.72 13.59 -29.46
N LEU A 29 -11.92 12.98 -28.30
CA LEU A 29 -12.78 11.80 -28.12
C LEU A 29 -14.23 12.13 -28.48
N GLU A 30 -14.94 11.17 -29.06
CA GLU A 30 -16.40 11.28 -29.11
C GLU A 30 -16.97 11.23 -27.69
N LYS A 31 -18.08 11.93 -27.42
CA LYS A 31 -18.72 11.95 -26.07
C LYS A 31 -18.96 10.54 -25.50
N LYS A 32 -19.25 9.58 -26.38
CA LYS A 32 -19.44 8.18 -25.99
C LYS A 32 -18.13 7.53 -25.55
N GLU A 33 -17.06 7.70 -26.33
CA GLU A 33 -15.72 7.20 -25.98
C GLU A 33 -15.23 7.82 -24.66
N GLU A 34 -15.43 9.14 -24.50
CA GLU A 34 -15.08 9.85 -23.26
C GLU A 34 -15.79 9.25 -22.05
N GLN A 35 -17.10 9.03 -22.14
CA GLN A 35 -17.89 8.42 -21.06
C GLN A 35 -17.42 7.00 -20.73
N GLU A 36 -17.19 6.17 -21.76
CA GLU A 36 -16.72 4.80 -21.57
C GLU A 36 -15.32 4.78 -20.92
N ILE A 37 -14.42 5.67 -21.32
CA ILE A 37 -13.08 5.77 -20.72
C ILE A 37 -13.19 6.19 -19.25
N LYS A 38 -14.01 7.19 -18.92
CA LYS A 38 -14.23 7.63 -17.54
C LYS A 38 -14.77 6.52 -16.64
N GLU A 39 -15.73 5.74 -17.12
CA GLU A 39 -16.29 4.60 -16.38
C GLU A 39 -15.24 3.51 -16.12
N ASN A 40 -14.43 3.17 -17.11
CA ASN A 40 -13.37 2.17 -16.97
C ASN A 40 -12.24 2.66 -16.04
N LEU A 41 -11.90 3.96 -16.12
CA LEU A 41 -10.93 4.57 -15.22
C LEU A 41 -11.38 4.53 -13.77
N LYS A 42 -12.65 4.81 -13.51
CA LYS A 42 -13.21 4.69 -12.17
C LYS A 42 -12.97 3.29 -11.60
N ILE A 43 -13.25 2.23 -12.37
CA ILE A 43 -13.03 0.84 -11.95
C ILE A 43 -11.54 0.58 -11.64
N ILE A 44 -10.64 1.02 -12.53
CA ILE A 44 -9.20 0.84 -12.37
C ILE A 44 -8.67 1.60 -11.16
N ASN A 45 -9.06 2.86 -11.00
CA ASN A 45 -8.62 3.71 -9.88
C ASN A 45 -9.10 3.15 -8.54
N THR A 46 -10.34 2.66 -8.46
CA THR A 46 -10.82 1.94 -7.27
C THR A 46 -9.99 0.69 -6.98
N PHE A 47 -9.54 -0.06 -7.99
CA PHE A 47 -8.63 -1.18 -7.76
C PHE A 47 -7.22 -0.73 -7.35
N LEU A 48 -6.72 0.39 -7.86
CA LEU A 48 -5.42 0.94 -7.48
C LEU A 48 -5.40 1.44 -6.05
N GLU A 49 -6.43 2.17 -5.63
CA GLU A 49 -6.61 2.58 -4.24
C GLU A 49 -6.51 1.37 -3.30
N LEU A 50 -7.16 0.25 -3.67
CA LEU A 50 -7.08 -1.01 -2.93
C LEU A 50 -5.63 -1.51 -2.81
N ALA A 51 -4.88 -1.52 -3.91
CA ALA A 51 -3.51 -2.01 -3.97
C ALA A 51 -2.53 -1.13 -3.18
N GLU A 52 -2.79 0.18 -3.14
CA GLU A 52 -1.93 1.15 -2.46
C GLU A 52 -2.13 1.19 -0.94
N MET A 53 -3.24 0.65 -0.41
CA MET A 53 -3.54 0.68 1.03
C MET A 53 -2.43 0.07 1.91
N MET A 54 -1.57 -0.82 1.37
CA MET A 54 -0.45 -1.42 2.10
C MET A 54 0.84 -0.59 2.10
N ASN A 55 0.92 0.48 1.31
CA ASN A 55 2.13 1.30 1.18
C ASN A 55 2.52 1.91 2.53
N ASP A 56 1.55 2.48 3.27
CA ASP A 56 1.80 3.09 4.58
C ASP A 56 2.43 2.14 5.60
N ILE A 57 1.99 0.88 5.61
CA ILE A 57 2.53 -0.17 6.49
C ILE A 57 3.95 -0.52 6.06
N THR A 58 4.16 -0.68 4.75
CA THR A 58 5.46 -1.04 4.16
C THR A 58 6.50 0.05 4.40
N GLU A 59 6.14 1.31 4.19
CA GLU A 59 6.99 2.46 4.50
C GLU A 59 7.34 2.52 5.98
N SER A 60 6.35 2.33 6.86
CA SER A 60 6.60 2.33 8.31
C SER A 60 7.51 1.18 8.74
N PHE A 61 7.42 0.02 8.09
CA PHE A 61 8.34 -1.10 8.30
C PHE A 61 9.76 -0.78 7.81
N ASN A 62 9.88 -0.14 6.65
CA ASN A 62 11.16 0.30 6.11
C ASN A 62 11.83 1.36 6.98
N GLU A 63 11.05 2.28 7.55
CA GLU A 63 11.53 3.28 8.50
C GLU A 63 12.11 2.63 9.77
N ILE A 64 11.44 1.60 10.30
CA ILE A 64 11.97 0.79 11.42
C ILE A 64 13.32 0.17 11.06
N ASN A 65 13.44 -0.47 9.89
CA ASN A 65 14.70 -1.10 9.48
C ASN A 65 15.81 -0.06 9.28
N SER A 66 15.51 1.07 8.63
CA SER A 66 16.48 2.15 8.42
C SER A 66 17.05 2.68 9.73
N VAL A 67 16.21 2.89 10.75
CA VAL A 67 16.66 3.34 12.08
C VAL A 67 17.51 2.29 12.77
N LEU A 68 17.13 1.01 12.69
CA LEU A 68 17.90 -0.09 13.29
C LEU A 68 19.29 -0.27 12.66
N GLU A 69 19.46 0.12 11.39
CA GLU A 69 20.72 0.00 10.64
C GLU A 69 21.64 1.23 10.80
N ASN A 70 21.07 2.43 10.95
CA ASN A 70 21.82 3.68 10.77
C ASN A 70 21.95 4.54 12.05
N GLU A 71 21.16 4.32 13.10
CA GLU A 71 21.12 5.24 14.25
C GLU A 71 21.77 4.71 15.53
N ARG A 72 22.75 5.46 16.05
CA ARG A 72 23.42 5.17 17.33
C ARG A 72 22.50 5.30 18.56
N ASN A 73 21.48 6.18 18.48
CA ASN A 73 20.53 6.46 19.57
C ASN A 73 19.10 6.00 19.21
N ALA A 74 18.95 4.80 18.67
CA ALA A 74 17.68 4.28 18.17
C ALA A 74 16.59 4.10 19.25
N ARG A 75 16.88 4.21 20.56
CA ARG A 75 15.98 3.81 21.65
C ARG A 75 14.61 4.47 21.64
N GLU A 76 14.57 5.80 21.71
CA GLU A 76 13.30 6.52 21.81
C GLU A 76 12.57 6.50 20.46
N LYS A 77 13.33 6.60 19.37
CA LYS A 77 12.80 6.58 18.01
C LYS A 77 12.16 5.24 17.69
N ILE A 78 12.82 4.12 17.97
CA ILE A 78 12.31 2.79 17.62
C ILE A 78 11.01 2.46 18.34
N SER A 79 10.87 2.88 19.60
CA SER A 79 9.63 2.69 20.35
C SER A 79 8.44 3.37 19.66
N LYS A 80 8.62 4.66 19.31
CA LYS A 80 7.61 5.45 18.60
C LYS A 80 7.28 4.81 17.25
N LEU A 81 8.29 4.37 16.50
CA LEU A 81 8.10 3.74 15.20
C LEU A 81 7.33 2.42 15.28
N ILE A 82 7.63 1.56 16.26
CA ILE A 82 6.88 0.32 16.48
C ILE A 82 5.41 0.64 16.83
N SER A 83 5.17 1.61 17.71
CA SER A 83 3.81 2.02 18.06
C SER A 83 3.05 2.57 16.83
N ASN A 84 3.72 3.36 16.01
CA ASN A 84 3.15 3.90 14.77
C ASN A 84 2.83 2.79 13.77
N TYR A 85 3.76 1.85 13.55
CA TYR A 85 3.57 0.69 12.69
C TYR A 85 2.35 -0.15 13.11
N LEU A 86 2.24 -0.47 14.39
CA LEU A 86 1.11 -1.24 14.92
C LEU A 86 -0.22 -0.48 14.82
N SER A 87 -0.18 0.85 14.90
CA SER A 87 -1.36 1.71 14.69
C SER A 87 -1.77 1.74 13.22
N LYS A 88 -0.81 1.82 12.29
CA LYS A 88 -1.04 1.74 10.84
C LYS A 88 -1.64 0.39 10.42
N ILE A 89 -1.19 -0.73 11.01
CA ILE A 89 -1.84 -2.04 10.78
C ILE A 89 -3.32 -1.99 11.17
N ARG A 90 -3.65 -1.39 12.31
CA ARG A 90 -5.04 -1.29 12.74
C ARG A 90 -5.86 -0.40 11.80
N ALA A 91 -5.31 0.76 11.43
CA ALA A 91 -5.95 1.68 10.48
C ALA A 91 -6.20 1.01 9.12
N TYR A 92 -5.22 0.24 8.60
CA TYR A 92 -5.40 -0.56 7.39
C TYR A 92 -6.53 -1.57 7.53
N GLN A 93 -6.60 -2.33 8.63
CA GLN A 93 -7.67 -3.32 8.81
C GLN A 93 -9.06 -2.68 8.77
N ASP A 94 -9.22 -1.55 9.44
CA ASP A 94 -10.50 -0.83 9.52
C ASP A 94 -10.82 -0.14 8.18
N GLY A 95 -9.84 0.52 7.58
CA GLY A 95 -9.98 1.17 6.27
C GLY A 95 -10.28 0.17 5.16
N MET A 96 -9.57 -0.96 5.13
CA MET A 96 -9.79 -2.03 4.16
C MET A 96 -11.19 -2.63 4.31
N ALA A 97 -11.66 -2.88 5.54
CA ALA A 97 -13.01 -3.38 5.76
C ALA A 97 -14.08 -2.39 5.25
N HIS A 98 -13.93 -1.10 5.54
CA HIS A 98 -14.81 -0.06 5.02
C HIS A 98 -14.77 0.00 3.49
N PHE A 99 -13.58 0.02 2.90
CA PHE A 99 -13.36 0.10 1.47
C PHE A 99 -14.01 -1.06 0.71
N LEU A 100 -13.83 -2.30 1.20
CA LEU A 100 -14.45 -3.48 0.60
C LEU A 100 -15.97 -3.45 0.73
N LYS A 101 -16.51 -2.97 1.84
CA LYS A 101 -17.96 -2.85 2.02
C LYS A 101 -18.62 -1.91 1.00
N GLU A 102 -17.93 -0.84 0.63
CA GLU A 102 -18.43 0.12 -0.36
C GLU A 102 -18.22 -0.36 -1.80
N ASN A 103 -17.05 -0.92 -2.12
CA ASN A 103 -16.64 -1.19 -3.51
C ASN A 103 -16.67 -2.68 -3.92
N TYR A 104 -16.48 -3.61 -2.97
CA TYR A 104 -16.27 -5.04 -3.23
C TYR A 104 -16.95 -5.93 -2.17
N LYS A 105 -18.28 -5.79 -2.00
CA LYS A 105 -19.02 -6.45 -0.91
C LYS A 105 -18.76 -7.95 -0.76
N SER A 106 -18.61 -8.67 -1.87
CA SER A 106 -18.31 -10.11 -1.87
C SER A 106 -16.92 -10.47 -1.30
N SER A 107 -15.99 -9.51 -1.26
CA SER A 107 -14.63 -9.70 -0.73
C SER A 107 -14.51 -9.39 0.76
N GLU A 108 -15.54 -8.83 1.41
CA GLU A 108 -15.50 -8.51 2.84
C GLU A 108 -15.25 -9.77 3.71
N ASP A 109 -15.93 -10.87 3.38
CA ASP A 109 -15.76 -12.13 4.10
C ASP A 109 -14.38 -12.75 3.87
N ILE A 110 -13.75 -12.49 2.73
CA ILE A 110 -12.37 -12.92 2.45
C ILE A 110 -11.40 -12.21 3.40
N LEU A 111 -11.55 -10.90 3.62
CA LEU A 111 -10.75 -10.17 4.60
C LEU A 111 -10.95 -10.73 6.01
N LYS A 112 -12.20 -10.91 6.45
CA LYS A 112 -12.52 -11.44 7.79
C LYS A 112 -11.89 -12.82 8.01
N ASN A 113 -12.05 -13.73 7.05
CA ASN A 113 -11.51 -15.08 7.11
C ASN A 113 -9.97 -15.08 7.10
N ALA A 114 -9.34 -14.22 6.29
CA ALA A 114 -7.89 -14.08 6.26
C ALA A 114 -7.33 -13.55 7.59
N LEU A 115 -7.96 -12.52 8.17
CA LEU A 115 -7.59 -11.96 9.47
C LEU A 115 -7.74 -13.00 10.60
N SER A 116 -8.85 -13.74 10.62
CA SER A 116 -9.07 -14.82 11.59
C SER A 116 -8.00 -15.91 11.44
N HIS A 117 -7.73 -16.35 10.21
CA HIS A 117 -6.74 -17.37 9.95
C HIS A 117 -5.33 -16.98 10.45
N GLU A 118 -4.86 -15.77 10.14
CA GLU A 118 -3.54 -15.31 10.63
C GLU A 118 -3.53 -15.17 12.15
N TYR A 119 -4.65 -14.73 12.76
CA TYR A 119 -4.78 -14.66 14.20
C TYR A 119 -4.68 -16.04 14.86
N ASP A 120 -5.40 -17.04 14.35
CA ASP A 120 -5.44 -18.36 14.97
C ASP A 120 -4.14 -19.13 14.75
N ASN A 121 -3.46 -18.92 13.62
CA ASN A 121 -2.32 -19.73 13.22
C ASN A 121 -0.95 -19.07 13.40
N LYS A 122 -0.85 -17.75 13.62
CA LYS A 122 0.44 -17.06 13.76
C LYS A 122 0.61 -16.41 15.13
N PHE A 123 1.56 -16.93 15.91
CA PHE A 123 2.00 -16.33 17.16
C PHE A 123 2.32 -14.84 17.01
N SER A 124 3.16 -14.47 16.04
CA SER A 124 3.61 -13.09 15.82
C SER A 124 2.44 -12.12 15.63
N TYR A 125 1.40 -12.56 14.93
CA TYR A 125 0.21 -11.77 14.67
C TYR A 125 -0.61 -11.54 15.96
N ARG A 126 -0.86 -12.61 16.75
CA ARG A 126 -1.52 -12.47 18.06
C ARG A 126 -0.72 -11.61 19.01
N TYR A 127 0.57 -11.91 19.12
CA TYR A 127 1.49 -11.23 20.02
C TYR A 127 1.52 -9.73 19.75
N LEU A 128 1.72 -9.31 18.49
CA LEU A 128 1.81 -7.89 18.15
C LEU A 128 0.46 -7.16 18.25
N ASN A 129 -0.66 -7.85 18.04
CA ASN A 129 -1.98 -7.28 18.33
C ASN A 129 -2.18 -6.99 19.82
N GLN A 130 -1.76 -7.91 20.70
CA GLN A 130 -1.82 -7.69 22.14
C GLN A 130 -0.80 -6.63 22.59
N LEU A 131 0.39 -6.62 21.99
CA LEU A 131 1.42 -5.61 22.25
C LEU A 131 0.94 -4.20 21.90
N ARG A 132 0.25 -4.03 20.76
CA ARG A 132 -0.38 -2.74 20.41
C ARG A 132 -1.31 -2.25 21.52
N ASN A 133 -2.23 -3.10 21.97
CA ASN A 133 -3.20 -2.73 22.99
C ASN A 133 -2.51 -2.37 24.31
N TYR A 134 -1.46 -3.11 24.68
CA TYR A 134 -0.65 -2.80 25.85
C TYR A 134 0.06 -1.43 25.72
N LEU A 135 0.70 -1.15 24.58
CA LEU A 135 1.35 0.14 24.32
C LEU A 135 0.36 1.31 24.34
N GLN A 136 -0.87 1.12 23.86
CA GLN A 136 -1.93 2.12 23.94
C GLN A 136 -2.32 2.45 25.39
N HIS A 137 -2.25 1.46 26.29
CA HIS A 137 -2.61 1.64 27.71
C HIS A 137 -1.45 2.10 28.60
N ARG A 138 -0.20 1.75 28.25
CA ARG A 138 1.00 2.07 29.06
C ARG A 138 1.84 3.23 28.53
N GLY A 139 1.66 3.62 27.27
CA GLY A 139 2.52 4.60 26.60
C GLY A 139 3.78 3.98 25.98
N ARG A 140 4.72 4.85 25.57
CA ARG A 140 5.86 4.49 24.69
C ARG A 140 7.04 3.80 25.39
N GLU A 141 7.08 3.71 26.72
CA GLU A 141 8.28 3.18 27.42
C GLU A 141 8.22 1.69 27.75
N ALA A 142 7.27 0.96 27.17
CA ALA A 142 6.86 -0.34 27.69
C ALA A 142 7.78 -1.53 27.31
N TYR A 143 8.87 -1.32 26.57
CA TYR A 143 9.78 -2.41 26.18
C TYR A 143 10.87 -2.63 27.22
N SER A 144 11.08 -3.89 27.62
CA SER A 144 11.97 -4.24 28.74
C SER A 144 13.45 -3.97 28.45
N THR A 145 13.94 -4.15 27.21
CA THR A 145 15.37 -3.94 26.92
C THR A 145 15.66 -3.69 25.44
N LEU A 146 16.51 -2.69 25.18
CA LEU A 146 17.24 -2.56 23.93
C LEU A 146 18.66 -3.08 24.14
N ARG A 147 19.05 -4.09 23.36
CA ARG A 147 20.40 -4.63 23.38
C ARG A 147 21.09 -4.25 22.09
N ALA A 148 22.15 -3.47 22.19
CA ALA A 148 23.08 -3.27 21.09
C ALA A 148 24.11 -4.41 21.11
N TYR A 149 24.40 -5.00 19.95
CA TYR A 149 25.45 -5.98 19.77
C TYR A 149 26.18 -5.70 18.46
N TYR A 150 27.41 -6.19 18.34
CA TYR A 150 28.17 -6.07 17.10
C TYR A 150 28.03 -7.35 16.29
N ASP A 151 27.75 -7.20 15.01
CA ASP A 151 27.68 -8.29 14.03
C ASP A 151 28.36 -7.82 12.75
N ASP A 152 29.42 -8.51 12.35
CA ASP A 152 30.27 -8.16 11.19
C ASP A 152 30.78 -6.69 11.23
N GLY A 153 31.27 -6.26 12.40
CA GLY A 153 31.79 -4.91 12.60
C GLY A 153 30.73 -3.79 12.61
N LYS A 154 29.45 -4.11 12.43
CA LYS A 154 28.33 -3.15 12.49
C LYS A 154 27.58 -3.30 13.80
N ALA A 155 27.31 -2.16 14.45
CA ALA A 155 26.42 -2.14 15.60
C ALA A 155 24.98 -2.42 15.14
N LYS A 156 24.36 -3.46 15.70
CA LYS A 156 22.96 -3.82 15.48
C LYS A 156 22.17 -3.64 16.76
N VAL A 157 20.96 -3.10 16.64
CA VAL A 157 20.03 -2.94 17.76
C VAL A 157 18.98 -4.05 17.69
N LYS A 158 18.75 -4.73 18.82
CA LYS A 158 17.59 -5.61 19.00
C LYS A 158 16.69 -5.06 20.10
N VAL A 159 15.39 -5.20 19.86
CA VAL A 159 14.33 -4.78 20.78
C VAL A 159 13.69 -6.04 21.37
N TYR A 160 13.70 -6.14 22.69
CA TYR A 160 13.16 -7.29 23.40
C TYR A 160 12.02 -6.89 24.33
N MET A 161 11.11 -7.83 24.54
CA MET A 161 10.08 -7.79 25.58
C MET A 161 10.20 -9.03 26.45
N ASN A 162 10.31 -8.84 27.76
CA ASN A 162 10.30 -9.94 28.72
C ASN A 162 8.86 -10.44 28.93
N ASN A 163 8.65 -11.76 28.83
CA ASN A 163 7.32 -12.37 28.93
C ASN A 163 6.66 -12.12 30.28
N LYS A 164 7.39 -12.33 31.38
CA LYS A 164 6.89 -12.10 32.74
C LYS A 164 6.47 -10.65 32.95
N THR A 165 7.29 -9.68 32.55
CA THR A 165 6.92 -8.25 32.60
C THR A 165 5.65 -8.00 31.80
N PHE A 166 5.58 -8.48 30.55
CA PHE A 166 4.42 -8.24 29.69
C PHE A 166 3.13 -8.86 30.24
N ILE A 167 3.18 -10.10 30.72
CA ILE A 167 2.03 -10.80 31.31
C ILE A 167 1.53 -10.11 32.60
N ASN A 168 2.46 -9.72 33.48
CA ASN A 168 2.14 -9.11 34.77
C ASN A 168 1.60 -7.69 34.59
N GLU A 169 2.18 -6.92 33.67
CA GLU A 169 1.77 -5.54 33.46
C GLU A 169 0.54 -5.38 32.56
N TYR A 170 0.17 -6.42 31.80
CA TYR A 170 -1.00 -6.42 30.93
C TYR A 170 -2.04 -7.48 31.33
N PRO A 171 -2.83 -7.24 32.40
CA PRO A 171 -3.84 -8.20 32.88
C PRO A 171 -4.93 -8.49 31.84
N LYS A 172 -5.20 -7.56 30.91
CA LYS A 172 -6.19 -7.71 29.83
C LYS A 172 -5.72 -8.59 28.66
N MET A 173 -4.51 -9.17 28.73
CA MET A 173 -4.01 -10.10 27.73
C MET A 173 -4.96 -11.30 27.59
N LYS A 174 -5.31 -11.64 26.36
CA LYS A 174 -6.12 -12.83 26.06
C LYS A 174 -5.46 -14.12 26.54
N ALA A 175 -6.29 -15.07 26.98
CA ALA A 175 -5.86 -16.30 27.65
C ALA A 175 -4.96 -17.17 26.76
N GLU A 176 -5.26 -17.26 25.47
CA GLU A 176 -4.51 -18.09 24.52
C GLU A 176 -3.04 -17.63 24.43
N LEU A 177 -2.81 -16.33 24.26
CA LEU A 177 -1.44 -15.78 24.23
C LEU A 177 -0.78 -15.87 25.61
N ARG A 178 -1.53 -15.58 26.69
CA ARG A 178 -1.01 -15.68 28.06
C ARG A 178 -0.47 -17.07 28.35
N ASN A 179 -1.22 -18.11 27.98
CA ASN A 179 -0.82 -19.50 28.18
C ASN A 179 0.44 -19.83 27.37
N GLU A 180 0.50 -19.39 26.11
CA GLU A 180 1.66 -19.60 25.23
C GLU A 180 2.93 -18.92 25.77
N LEU A 181 2.83 -17.67 26.24
CA LEU A 181 3.95 -16.94 26.86
C LEU A 181 4.37 -17.50 28.22
N SER A 182 3.44 -18.14 28.95
CA SER A 182 3.71 -18.71 30.27
C SER A 182 4.54 -20.00 30.22
N LEU A 183 4.69 -20.61 29.03
CA LEU A 183 5.58 -21.77 28.83
C LEU A 183 7.05 -21.42 29.08
N ASP A 184 7.42 -20.15 28.90
CA ASP A 184 8.77 -19.64 29.16
C ASP A 184 8.70 -18.18 29.65
N LEU A 185 8.40 -18.01 30.94
CA LEU A 185 8.19 -16.70 31.56
C LEU A 185 9.44 -15.81 31.57
N GLU A 186 10.62 -16.41 31.67
CA GLU A 186 11.88 -15.68 31.76
C GLU A 186 12.48 -15.36 30.37
N ALA A 187 11.88 -15.87 29.29
CA ALA A 187 12.31 -15.56 27.93
C ALA A 187 12.04 -14.11 27.51
N ASP A 188 12.96 -13.61 26.69
CA ASP A 188 12.84 -12.36 25.96
C ASP A 188 12.35 -12.62 24.52
N ILE A 189 11.28 -11.95 24.12
CA ILE A 189 10.75 -11.98 22.75
C ILE A 189 11.40 -10.88 21.92
N ASP A 190 12.11 -11.27 20.87
CA ASP A 190 12.63 -10.36 19.84
C ASP A 190 11.47 -9.75 19.05
N ILE A 191 11.16 -8.48 19.32
CA ILE A 191 10.02 -7.76 18.75
C ILE A 191 10.23 -7.51 17.26
N ILE A 192 11.46 -7.19 16.83
CA ILE A 192 11.77 -6.91 15.42
C ILE A 192 11.55 -8.18 14.59
N ARG A 193 11.94 -9.34 15.12
CA ARG A 193 11.62 -10.63 14.49
C ARG A 193 10.11 -10.85 14.37
N GLN A 194 9.34 -10.49 15.40
CA GLN A 194 7.87 -10.61 15.31
C GLN A 194 7.29 -9.64 14.28
N ILE A 195 7.80 -8.40 14.19
CA ILE A 195 7.35 -7.40 13.21
C ILE A 195 7.58 -7.90 11.78
N LYS A 196 8.76 -8.46 11.50
CA LYS A 196 9.04 -9.08 10.18
C LYS A 196 8.03 -10.17 9.83
N ARG A 197 7.66 -11.01 10.80
CA ARG A 197 6.65 -12.07 10.60
C ARG A 197 5.22 -11.51 10.44
N MET A 198 4.89 -10.45 11.17
CA MET A 198 3.63 -9.73 11.01
C MET A 198 3.53 -9.10 9.63
N GLN A 199 4.61 -8.49 9.12
CA GLN A 199 4.65 -7.93 7.76
C GLN A 199 4.29 -8.98 6.71
N VAL A 200 4.87 -10.18 6.80
CA VAL A 200 4.52 -11.30 5.91
C VAL A 200 3.05 -11.70 6.04
N SER A 201 2.50 -11.70 7.26
CA SER A 201 1.09 -12.01 7.51
C SER A 201 0.18 -10.95 6.86
N MET A 202 0.53 -9.67 7.00
CA MET A 202 -0.22 -8.55 6.40
C MET A 202 -0.17 -8.60 4.87
N MET A 203 0.98 -8.87 4.27
CA MET A 203 1.10 -9.08 2.82
C MET A 203 0.26 -10.27 2.34
N THR A 204 0.23 -11.37 3.12
CA THR A 204 -0.59 -12.54 2.82
C THR A 204 -2.08 -12.22 2.84
N ILE A 205 -2.54 -11.48 3.85
CA ILE A 205 -3.93 -11.00 3.94
C ILE A 205 -4.25 -10.10 2.75
N HIS A 206 -3.40 -9.11 2.48
CA HIS A 206 -3.59 -8.17 1.39
C HIS A 206 -3.67 -8.85 0.03
N GLN A 207 -2.77 -9.78 -0.26
CA GLN A 207 -2.78 -10.52 -1.53
C GLN A 207 -4.07 -11.33 -1.70
N LYS A 208 -4.57 -11.97 -0.63
CA LYS A 208 -5.84 -12.71 -0.68
C LYS A 208 -7.01 -11.78 -1.04
N VAL A 209 -7.04 -10.58 -0.47
CA VAL A 209 -8.07 -9.56 -0.74
C VAL A 209 -7.96 -9.01 -2.16
N ILE A 210 -6.76 -8.62 -2.60
CA ILE A 210 -6.55 -8.16 -3.98
C ILE A 210 -7.05 -9.22 -4.96
N ASN A 211 -6.64 -10.47 -4.77
CA ASN A 211 -7.02 -11.55 -5.68
C ASN A 211 -8.52 -11.80 -5.72
N SER A 212 -9.25 -11.59 -4.61
CA SER A 212 -10.72 -11.74 -4.60
C SER A 212 -11.45 -10.56 -5.24
N CYS A 213 -10.79 -9.40 -5.37
CA CYS A 213 -11.35 -8.21 -6.04
C CYS A 213 -11.07 -8.18 -7.55
N ILE A 214 -10.23 -9.07 -8.07
CA ILE A 214 -10.02 -9.19 -9.52
C ILE A 214 -11.24 -9.89 -10.13
N ASP A 215 -12.02 -9.14 -10.90
CA ASP A 215 -13.20 -9.64 -11.60
C ASP A 215 -13.15 -9.40 -13.11
N ILE A 216 -14.17 -9.90 -13.82
CA ILE A 216 -14.28 -9.75 -15.27
C ILE A 216 -14.44 -8.29 -15.71
N ASN A 217 -15.01 -7.42 -14.88
CA ASN A 217 -15.25 -6.03 -15.21
C ASN A 217 -13.95 -5.23 -15.15
N LEU A 218 -13.13 -5.46 -14.13
CA LEU A 218 -11.78 -4.91 -14.03
C LEU A 218 -10.94 -5.36 -15.23
N CYS A 219 -10.96 -6.64 -15.58
CA CYS A 219 -10.22 -7.14 -16.76
C CYS A 219 -10.69 -6.48 -18.06
N LYS A 220 -12.01 -6.30 -18.24
CA LYS A 220 -12.57 -5.59 -19.40
C LYS A 220 -12.16 -4.11 -19.42
N ALA A 221 -12.21 -3.44 -18.28
CA ALA A 221 -11.83 -2.04 -18.15
C ALA A 221 -10.35 -1.84 -18.50
N ILE A 222 -9.47 -2.67 -17.93
CA ILE A 222 -8.04 -2.66 -18.24
C ILE A 222 -7.81 -2.90 -19.73
N LYS A 223 -8.44 -3.93 -20.31
CA LYS A 223 -8.30 -4.24 -21.74
C LYS A 223 -8.78 -3.08 -22.63
N HIS A 224 -9.88 -2.43 -22.26
CA HIS A 224 -10.43 -1.32 -23.02
C HIS A 224 -9.48 -0.11 -23.00
N ILE A 225 -9.02 0.31 -21.83
CA ILE A 225 -8.04 1.38 -21.69
C ILE A 225 -6.73 1.04 -22.42
N TYR A 226 -6.29 -0.21 -22.35
CA TYR A 226 -5.09 -0.65 -23.07
C TYR A 226 -5.27 -0.60 -24.60
N SER A 227 -6.46 -0.88 -25.13
CA SER A 227 -6.72 -0.78 -26.57
C SER A 227 -6.59 0.64 -27.12
N TYR A 228 -6.90 1.65 -26.30
CA TYR A 228 -6.62 3.04 -26.66
C TYR A 228 -5.13 3.35 -26.69
N LYS A 229 -4.34 2.78 -25.77
CA LYS A 229 -2.88 2.88 -25.82
C LYS A 229 -2.31 2.30 -27.11
N GLU A 230 -2.78 1.12 -27.53
CA GLU A 230 -2.34 0.50 -28.80
C GLU A 230 -2.77 1.33 -30.02
N LYS A 231 -4.01 1.83 -30.03
CA LYS A 231 -4.54 2.69 -31.10
C LYS A 231 -3.74 3.99 -31.27
N TYR A 232 -3.19 4.52 -30.18
CA TYR A 232 -2.46 5.78 -30.12
C TYR A 232 -0.98 5.60 -29.76
N GLN A 233 -0.39 4.44 -30.08
CA GLN A 233 1.00 4.12 -29.75
C GLN A 233 2.04 5.01 -30.44
N GLU A 234 1.66 5.72 -31.50
CA GLU A 234 2.52 6.69 -32.20
C GLU A 234 2.74 7.98 -31.37
N TYR A 235 1.97 8.16 -30.29
CA TYR A 235 2.09 9.28 -29.37
C TYR A 235 2.84 8.84 -28.11
N GLU A 236 3.86 9.60 -27.70
CA GLU A 236 4.69 9.30 -26.53
C GLU A 236 3.90 9.33 -25.22
N GLU A 237 2.87 10.18 -25.15
CA GLU A 237 2.03 10.36 -23.97
C GLU A 237 0.57 10.53 -24.38
N ILE A 238 -0.33 9.86 -23.66
CA ILE A 238 -1.78 10.02 -23.82
C ILE A 238 -2.30 10.61 -22.52
N THR A 239 -2.62 11.90 -22.55
CA THR A 239 -3.19 12.62 -21.41
C THR A 239 -4.67 12.83 -21.66
N ILE A 240 -5.52 12.33 -20.77
CA ILE A 240 -6.95 12.61 -20.81
C ILE A 240 -7.17 13.96 -20.14
N MET A 241 -7.67 14.92 -20.91
CA MET A 241 -7.95 16.26 -20.44
C MET A 241 -9.46 16.42 -20.26
N ASP A 242 -9.88 16.79 -19.05
CA ASP A 242 -11.30 16.96 -18.72
C ASP A 242 -11.86 18.29 -19.24
N LYS A 243 -11.02 19.33 -19.30
CA LYS A 243 -11.38 20.64 -19.84
C LYS A 243 -10.18 21.42 -20.37
N TYR A 244 -10.28 21.89 -21.61
CA TYR A 244 -9.31 22.80 -22.21
C TYR A 244 -9.91 24.20 -22.31
N ASN A 245 -9.31 25.16 -21.58
CA ASN A 245 -9.71 26.55 -21.64
C ASN A 245 -9.00 27.23 -22.82
N LYS A 246 -9.75 27.46 -23.91
CA LYS A 246 -9.23 28.08 -25.14
C LYS A 246 -8.74 29.51 -24.95
N GLU A 247 -9.31 30.26 -24.01
CA GLU A 247 -8.99 31.67 -23.81
C GLU A 247 -7.67 31.84 -23.05
N THR A 248 -7.43 30.99 -22.07
CA THR A 248 -6.21 31.03 -21.26
C THR A 248 -5.12 30.11 -21.79
N ASN A 249 -5.43 29.25 -22.77
CA ASN A 249 -4.54 28.18 -23.23
C ASN A 249 -4.07 27.30 -22.06
N MET A 250 -4.91 27.13 -21.03
CA MET A 250 -4.64 26.35 -19.82
C MET A 250 -5.53 25.12 -19.72
N ILE A 251 -4.99 24.05 -19.14
CA ILE A 251 -5.68 22.80 -18.86
C ILE A 251 -6.27 22.89 -17.45
N GLU A 252 -7.58 22.77 -17.34
CA GLU A 252 -8.28 22.68 -16.06
C GLU A 252 -8.57 21.19 -15.79
N ASN A 253 -7.98 20.65 -14.72
CA ASN A 253 -8.03 19.24 -14.29
C ASN A 253 -7.34 18.24 -15.25
N MET A 254 -6.15 17.77 -14.83
CA MET A 254 -5.52 16.57 -15.39
C MET A 254 -5.84 15.37 -14.48
N GLU A 255 -6.60 14.41 -14.97
CA GLU A 255 -6.47 13.04 -14.47
C GLU A 255 -5.30 12.42 -15.23
N LEU A 256 -4.12 12.42 -14.62
CA LEU A 256 -2.96 11.69 -15.15
C LEU A 256 -3.30 10.20 -15.10
N LEU A 257 -3.72 9.67 -16.23
CA LEU A 257 -3.77 8.23 -16.46
C LEU A 257 -2.31 7.79 -16.54
N ASN A 258 -1.75 7.40 -15.40
CA ASN A 258 -0.40 6.88 -15.38
C ASN A 258 -0.43 5.49 -16.03
N ILE A 259 -0.36 5.46 -17.36
CA ILE A 259 -0.35 4.25 -18.19
C ILE A 259 0.74 3.28 -17.71
N ARG A 260 1.80 3.79 -17.07
CA ARG A 260 2.82 2.98 -16.41
C ARG A 260 2.21 2.09 -15.33
N ILE A 261 1.35 2.62 -14.47
CA ILE A 261 0.68 1.88 -13.39
C ILE A 261 -0.24 0.80 -13.98
N VAL A 262 -1.03 1.11 -15.02
CA VAL A 262 -1.85 0.12 -15.72
C VAL A 262 -0.97 -0.96 -16.37
N SER A 263 0.19 -0.59 -16.92
CA SER A 263 1.11 -1.56 -17.51
C SER A 263 1.85 -2.42 -16.47
N GLU A 264 2.15 -1.90 -15.27
CA GLU A 264 2.70 -2.68 -14.16
C GLU A 264 1.64 -3.61 -13.56
N LEU A 265 0.39 -3.13 -13.39
CA LEU A 265 -0.77 -3.97 -13.05
C LEU A 265 -0.94 -5.15 -14.03
N ILE A 266 -0.83 -4.89 -15.34
CA ILE A 266 -0.91 -5.94 -16.38
C ILE A 266 0.27 -6.92 -16.29
N LYS A 267 1.48 -6.46 -15.93
CA LYS A 267 2.65 -7.34 -15.74
C LYS A 267 2.44 -8.27 -14.54
N ASP A 268 1.87 -7.78 -13.45
CA ASP A 268 1.61 -8.56 -12.24
C ASP A 268 0.36 -9.46 -12.35
N ILE A 269 -0.63 -9.11 -13.18
CA ILE A 269 -1.79 -9.96 -13.51
C ILE A 269 -1.40 -11.18 -14.39
N ARG A 270 -0.16 -11.32 -14.85
CA ARG A 270 0.34 -12.55 -15.52
C ARG A 270 0.44 -13.78 -14.57
N ILE A 271 -0.40 -13.85 -13.54
CA ILE A 271 -0.57 -15.00 -12.64
C ILE A 271 -1.55 -16.00 -13.28
N LYS A 272 -0.96 -17.06 -13.85
CA LYS A 272 -1.50 -18.44 -13.99
C LYS A 272 -3.03 -18.54 -14.22
N VAL A 273 -3.46 -18.27 -15.45
CA VAL A 273 -4.61 -19.01 -15.99
C VAL A 273 -4.14 -20.45 -16.17
N LYS A 274 -4.33 -21.30 -15.15
CA LYS A 274 -4.34 -22.75 -15.38
C LYS A 274 -5.51 -23.01 -16.33
N ARG A 275 -5.19 -23.47 -17.55
CA ARG A 275 -6.15 -24.18 -18.38
C ARG A 275 -6.66 -25.40 -17.62
#